data_AF-A0A3C0NWZ4-F1
#
_entry.id   AF-A0A3C0NWZ4-F1
#
_cell.length_a   1.000
_cell.length_b   1.000
_cell.length_c   1.000
_cell.angle_alpha   90.00
_cell.angle_beta   90.00
_cell.angle_gamma   90.00
#
_symmetry.space_group_name_H-M   'P 1'
#
loop_
_entity.id
_entity.type
_entity.pdbx_description
1 polymer ?
#
loop_
_entity_poly.entity_id
_entity_poly.type
_entity_poly.pdbx_seq_one_letter_code
_entity_poly.pdbx_strand_id
1 'polypeptide(L)' 'MSEVAGYFIDWDTKLRSTDHPGKGHHCEIDRASRYVAVKDKYGSMIHEATFYPSLEAVAKAGIKSQLVDESGNPI' A
#
# COMPACT_ATOMS: atom_id res chain seq x y z
N MET A 1 -18.46 7.78 4.53
CA MET A 1 -18.20 6.37 4.89
C MET A 1 -16.96 6.00 4.13
N SER A 2 -15.85 5.74 4.82
CA SER A 2 -14.51 5.56 4.25
C SER A 2 -14.54 4.55 3.11
N GLU A 3 -14.28 4.99 1.89
CA GLU A 3 -14.02 4.07 0.79
C GLU A 3 -12.86 3.17 1.22
N VAL A 4 -13.06 1.86 1.08
CA VAL A 4 -12.17 0.83 1.63
C VAL A 4 -10.73 1.12 1.24
N ALA A 5 -9.90 1.48 2.20
CA ALA A 5 -8.46 1.63 2.03
C ALA A 5 -7.92 0.30 1.47
N GLY A 6 -7.22 0.36 0.35
CA GLY A 6 -6.56 -0.82 -0.20
C GLY A 6 -5.22 -1.06 0.45
N TYR A 7 -4.56 -2.13 0.04
CA TYR A 7 -3.28 -2.55 0.57
C TYR A 7 -2.27 -2.77 -0.53
N PHE A 8 -1.00 -2.64 -0.19
CA PHE A 8 0.12 -2.92 -1.08
C PHE A 8 1.34 -3.35 -0.25
N ILE A 9 2.31 -3.96 -0.93
CA ILE A 9 3.61 -4.30 -0.34
C ILE A 9 4.60 -3.21 -0.71
N ASP A 10 5.24 -2.61 0.30
CA ASP A 10 6.28 -1.60 0.10
C ASP A 10 7.64 -2.22 -0.29
N TRP A 11 8.63 -1.36 -0.55
CA TRP A 11 10.00 -1.77 -0.90
C TRP A 11 10.71 -2.54 0.22
N ASP A 12 10.28 -2.36 1.48
CA ASP A 12 10.78 -3.05 2.66
C ASP A 12 10.03 -4.37 2.92
N THR A 13 9.22 -4.83 1.96
CA THR A 13 8.37 -6.03 2.04
C THR A 13 7.30 -5.97 3.13
N LYS A 14 6.96 -4.77 3.61
CA LYS A 14 5.92 -4.53 4.62
C LYS A 14 4.58 -4.28 3.95
N LEU A 15 3.51 -4.74 4.59
CA LEU A 15 2.16 -4.52 4.13
C LEU A 15 1.68 -3.17 4.65
N ARG A 16 1.22 -2.31 3.75
CA ARG A 16 0.72 -0.96 4.08
C ARG A 16 -0.65 -0.73 3.50
N SER A 17 -1.40 0.13 4.18
CA SER A 17 -2.63 0.71 3.63
C SER A 17 -2.29 1.81 2.63
N THR A 18 -3.07 1.94 1.56
CA THR A 18 -2.95 3.04 0.60
C THR A 18 -3.22 4.41 1.22
N ASP A 19 -3.91 4.48 2.35
CA ASP A 19 -4.17 5.71 3.09
C ASP A 19 -2.99 6.08 4.00
N HIS A 20 -2.17 5.07 4.36
CA HIS A 20 -1.02 5.20 5.25
C HIS A 20 0.24 4.60 4.61
N PRO A 21 0.70 5.10 3.45
CA PRO A 21 1.83 4.53 2.72
C PRO A 21 3.19 4.80 3.37
N GLY A 22 3.21 5.54 4.47
CA GLY A 22 4.42 5.95 5.18
C GLY A 22 4.61 7.47 5.16
N LYS A 23 5.31 7.97 6.17
CA LYS A 23 5.46 9.42 6.38
C LYS A 23 6.01 10.15 5.15
N GLY A 24 5.26 11.14 4.67
CA GLY A 24 5.68 12.01 3.56
C GLY A 24 5.39 11.44 2.17
N HIS A 25 4.64 10.35 2.09
CA HIS A 25 4.25 9.70 0.84
C HIS A 25 2.73 9.72 0.65
N HIS A 26 2.29 9.57 -0.59
CA HIS A 26 0.89 9.35 -0.94
C HIS A 26 0.79 8.29 -2.04
N CYS A 27 -0.37 7.65 -2.16
CA CYS A 27 -0.63 6.65 -3.19
C CYS A 27 -1.56 7.20 -4.27
N GLU A 28 -1.21 6.94 -5.53
CA GLU A 28 -2.15 6.97 -6.64
C GLU A 28 -2.51 5.53 -7.02
N ILE A 29 -3.80 5.25 -7.13
CA ILE A 29 -4.30 3.89 -7.31
C ILE A 29 -5.03 3.79 -8.64
N ASP A 30 -4.56 2.90 -9.51
CA ASP A 30 -5.34 2.43 -10.65
C ASP A 30 -5.95 1.07 -10.33
N ARG A 31 -7.25 1.08 -10.02
CA ARG A 31 -8.00 -0.13 -9.66
C ARG A 31 -8.21 -1.07 -10.85
N ALA A 32 -8.23 -0.56 -12.09
CA ALA A 32 -8.45 -1.39 -13.28
C ALA A 32 -7.21 -2.25 -13.58
N SER A 33 -6.02 -1.66 -13.47
CA SER A 33 -4.76 -2.39 -13.63
C SER A 33 -4.24 -3.04 -12.33
N ARG A 34 -4.89 -2.78 -11.18
CA ARG A 34 -4.46 -3.18 -9.84
C ARG A 34 -3.06 -2.66 -9.51
N TYR A 35 -2.85 -1.38 -9.75
CA TYR A 35 -1.57 -0.72 -9.62
C TYR A 35 -1.61 0.37 -8.54
N VAL A 36 -0.51 0.48 -7.80
CA VAL A 36 -0.26 1.52 -6.81
C VAL A 36 1.05 2.21 -7.15
N ALA A 37 0.99 3.51 -7.44
CA ALA A 37 2.14 4.38 -7.47
C ALA A 37 2.30 5.07 -6.11
N VAL A 38 3.38 4.79 -5.40
CA VAL A 38 3.77 5.53 -4.20
C VAL A 38 4.63 6.70 -4.63
N LYS A 39 4.20 7.91 -4.26
CA LYS A 39 4.85 9.16 -4.60
C LYS A 39 5.32 9.89 -3.36
N ASP A 40 6.44 10.60 -3.50
CA ASP A 40 6.90 11.52 -2.47
C ASP A 40 6.04 12.80 -2.41
N LYS A 41 6.33 13.65 -1.43
CA LYS A 41 5.65 14.96 -1.27
C LYS A 41 5.82 15.92 -2.46
N TYR A 42 6.75 15.65 -3.37
CA TYR A 42 6.98 16.44 -4.58
C TYR A 42 6.30 15.83 -5.81
N GLY A 43 5.64 14.68 -5.67
CA GLY A 43 4.96 13.96 -6.75
C GLY A 43 5.86 13.02 -7.55
N SER A 44 7.11 12.82 -7.13
CA SER A 44 8.03 11.87 -7.77
C SER A 44 7.64 10.45 -7.40
N MET A 45 7.59 9.55 -8.40
CA MET A 45 7.33 8.14 -8.15
C MET A 45 8.56 7.48 -7.52
N ILE A 46 8.38 6.90 -6.33
CA ILE A 46 9.46 6.25 -5.58
C ILE A 46 9.28 4.74 -5.48
N HIS A 47 8.06 4.24 -5.62
CA HIS A 47 7.76 2.81 -5.55
C HIS A 47 6.49 2.47 -6.31
N GLU A 48 6.50 1.30 -6.94
CA GLU A 48 5.38 0.75 -7.68
C GLU A 48 4.99 -0.59 -7.06
N ALA A 49 3.71 -0.78 -6.81
CA ALA A 49 3.21 -1.98 -6.15
C ALA A 49 1.90 -2.46 -6.76
N THR A 50 1.55 -3.71 -6.45
CA THR A 50 0.23 -4.27 -6.76
C THR A 50 -0.79 -3.83 -5.73
N PHE A 51 -1.95 -3.38 -6.20
CA PHE A 51 -3.11 -3.05 -5.38
C PHE A 51 -3.85 -4.32 -4.94
N TYR A 52 -4.09 -4.44 -3.64
CA TYR A 52 -4.97 -5.44 -3.06
C TYR A 52 -6.16 -4.75 -2.40
N PRO A 53 -7.41 -5.10 -2.76
CA PRO A 53 -8.59 -4.43 -2.22
C PRO A 53 -8.86 -4.75 -0.74
N SER A 54 -8.26 -5.80 -0.19
CA SER A 54 -8.42 -6.20 1.22
C SER A 54 -7.27 -7.09 1.70
N LEU A 55 -7.14 -7.28 3.01
CA LEU A 55 -6.18 -8.21 3.61
C LEU A 55 -6.44 -9.66 3.16
N GLU A 56 -7.70 -10.05 2.95
CA GLU A 56 -8.03 -11.37 2.41
C GLU A 56 -7.51 -11.55 0.99
N ALA A 57 -7.50 -10.48 0.17
CA ALA A 57 -6.94 -10.54 -1.17
C ALA A 57 -5.42 -10.72 -1.14
N VAL A 58 -4.73 -10.08 -0.17
CA VAL A 58 -3.30 -10.29 0.08
C VAL A 58 -3.03 -11.74 0.49
N ALA A 59 -3.81 -12.27 1.43
CA ALA A 59 -3.69 -13.66 1.88
C ALA A 59 -3.97 -14.66 0.76
N LYS A 60 -4.98 -14.43 -0.09
CA LYS A 60 -5.28 -15.24 -1.27
C LYS A 60 -4.16 -15.21 -2.31
N ALA A 61 -3.41 -14.13 -2.38
CA ALA A 61 -2.21 -14.03 -3.21
C ALA A 61 -1.00 -14.80 -2.61
N GLY A 62 -1.14 -15.41 -1.44
CA GLY A 62 -0.08 -16.17 -0.76
C GLY A 62 0.98 -15.32 -0.10
N ILE A 63 0.75 -14.02 0.03
CA ILE A 63 1.73 -13.07 0.60
C ILE A 63 1.65 -13.11 2.12
N LYS A 64 2.81 -13.32 2.75
CA LYS A 64 2.97 -13.27 4.20
C LYS A 64 3.83 -12.05 4.55
N SER A 65 3.17 -10.95 4.86
CA SER A 65 3.83 -9.71 5.27
C SER A 65 3.11 -9.12 6.49
N GLN A 66 3.87 -8.45 7.35
CA GLN A 66 3.35 -7.79 8.54
C GLN A 66 2.69 -6.47 8.13
N LEU A 67 1.44 -6.27 8.56
CA LEU A 67 0.77 -4.98 8.45
C LEU A 67 1.46 -4.00 9.40
N VAL A 68 1.79 -2.81 8.88
CA VAL A 68 2.47 -1.76 9.64
C VAL A 68 1.77 -0.41 9.57
N ASP A 69 2.02 0.43 10.57
CA ASP A 69 1.64 1.84 10.61
C ASP A 69 2.54 2.71 9.69
N GLU A 70 2.26 4.02 9.65
CA GLU A 70 3.05 5.00 8.87
C GLU A 70 4.53 5.09 9.30
N SER A 71 4.84 4.72 10.54
CA SER A 71 6.21 4.68 11.08
C SER A 71 6.90 3.34 10.79
N GLY A 72 6.17 2.35 10.27
CA GLY A 72 6.67 1.02 9.96
C GLY A 72 6.65 0.05 11.14
N ASN A 73 5.89 0.35 12.20
CA ASN A 73 5.67 -0.55 13.34
C ASN A 73 4.52 -1.52 13.07
N PRO A 74 4.59 -2.78 13.54
CA PRO A 74 3.49 -3.73 13.42
C PRO A 74 2.20 -3.21 14.06
N ILE A 75 1.06 -3.50 13.41
CA ILE A 75 -0.30 -3.26 13.92
C ILE A 75 -1.18 -4.51 13.79
#